data_AF-W1X9E9-F1
#
_entry.id   AF-W1X9E9-F1
#
_cell.length_a   1.000
_cell.length_b   1.000
_cell.length_c   1.000
_cell.angle_alpha   90.00
_cell.angle_beta   90.00
_cell.angle_gamma   90.00
#
_symmetry.space_group_name_H-M   'P 1'
#
loop_
_entity.id
_entity.type
_entity.pdbx_description
1 polymer ?
#
loop_
_entity_poly.entity_id
_entity_poly.type
_entity_poly.pdbx_seq_one_letter_code
_entity_poly.pdbx_strand_id
1 'polypeptide(L)' 'TRDSLRKNFGMVLQDPWLFNSTISDNISYGNSDASKEDIIKTAKKAHAHSFIKRLKDGYDTVINEENL' A
#
# COMPACT_ATOMS: atom_id res chain seq x y z
N THR A 1 -18.84 0.02 19.26
CA THR A 1 -19.18 1.25 18.50
C THR A 1 -18.98 1.01 17.02
N ARG A 2 -19.48 1.88 16.13
CA ARG A 2 -19.30 1.73 14.67
C ARG A 2 -17.83 1.59 14.27
N ASP A 3 -16.94 2.29 14.97
CA ASP A 3 -15.50 2.27 14.67
C ASP A 3 -14.84 0.93 15.04
N SER A 4 -15.21 0.35 16.18
CA SER A 4 -14.74 -0.98 16.58
C SER A 4 -15.16 -2.07 15.59
N LEU A 5 -16.35 -1.97 15.00
CA LEU A 5 -16.79 -2.93 13.98
C LEU A 5 -15.90 -2.82 12.72
N ARG A 6 -15.68 -1.61 12.21
CA ARG A 6 -14.89 -1.39 10.98
C ARG A 6 -13.44 -1.86 11.10
N LYS A 7 -12.83 -1.76 12.29
CA LYS A 7 -11.47 -2.25 12.53
C LYS A 7 -11.29 -3.77 12.31
N ASN A 8 -12.38 -4.54 12.32
CA ASN A 8 -12.34 -5.99 12.11
C ASN A 8 -12.55 -6.41 10.65
N PHE A 9 -12.77 -5.47 9.73
CA PHE A 9 -12.99 -5.76 8.31
C PHE A 9 -11.94 -5.06 7.44
N GLY A 10 -11.39 -5.80 6.48
CA GLY A 10 -10.67 -5.25 5.35
C GLY A 10 -11.60 -5.09 4.15
N MET A 11 -11.38 -4.07 3.33
CA MET A 11 -12.17 -3.81 2.13
C MET A 11 -11.25 -3.86 0.90
N VAL A 12 -11.71 -4.54 -0.15
CA VAL A 12 -11.06 -4.56 -1.47
C VAL A 12 -12.09 -4.07 -2.47
N LEU A 13 -11.76 -3.01 -3.20
CA LEU A 13 -12.64 -2.41 -4.21
C LEU A 13 -12.42 -3.09 -5.56
N GLN A 14 -13.46 -3.09 -6.40
CA GLN A 14 -13.34 -3.52 -7.80
C GLN A 14 -12.36 -2.61 -8.56
N ASP A 15 -12.51 -1.30 -8.36
CA ASP A 15 -11.57 -0.28 -8.83
C ASP A 15 -10.81 0.29 -7.62
N PRO A 16 -9.54 -0.09 -7.41
CA PRO A 16 -8.77 0.41 -6.28
C PRO A 16 -8.42 1.88 -6.50
N TRP A 17 -8.59 2.68 -5.46
CA TRP A 17 -8.11 4.05 -5.44
C TRP A 17 -6.74 4.11 -4.75
N LEU A 18 -5.80 4.81 -5.39
CA LEU A 18 -4.45 5.00 -4.88
C LEU A 18 -4.23 6.48 -4.58
N PHE A 19 -3.52 6.74 -3.48
CA PHE A 19 -3.15 8.09 -3.10
C PHE A 19 -2.02 8.59 -4.00
N ASN A 20 -2.06 9.88 -4.33
CA ASN A 20 -1.00 10.60 -5.01
C ASN A 20 0.24 10.74 -4.09
N SER A 21 1.00 9.65 -3.95
CA SER A 21 2.06 9.47 -2.95
C SER A 21 2.95 8.28 -3.32
N THR A 22 3.92 7.91 -2.50
CA THR A 22 4.79 6.76 -2.80
C THR A 22 4.06 5.42 -2.67
N ILE A 23 4.63 4.37 -3.26
CA ILE A 23 4.16 2.99 -3.03
C ILE A 23 4.25 2.64 -1.54
N SER A 24 5.31 3.05 -0.84
CA SER A 24 5.41 2.84 0.62
C SER A 24 4.26 3.50 1.39
N ASP A 25 3.90 4.73 1.04
CA ASP A 25 2.83 5.49 1.71
C ASP A 25 1.46 4.84 1.48
N ASN A 26 1.22 4.34 0.26
CA ASN A 26 -0.02 3.61 -0.06
C ASN A 26 -0.12 2.30 0.72
N ILE A 27 0.98 1.58 0.95
CA ILE A 27 0.99 0.33 1.73
C ILE A 27 0.82 0.61 3.23
N SER A 28 1.49 1.64 3.75
CA SER A 28 1.41 2.01 5.17
C SER A 28 0.11 2.73 5.53
N TYR A 29 -0.72 3.11 4.55
CA TYR A 29 -2.00 3.78 4.81
C TYR A 29 -2.90 3.04 5.84
N GLY A 30 -2.91 1.71 5.83
CA GLY A 30 -3.66 0.90 6.80
C GLY A 30 -3.07 0.87 8.22
N ASN A 31 -1.81 1.27 8.38
CA ASN A 31 -1.08 1.37 9.64
C ASN A 31 0.07 2.37 9.51
N SER A 32 -0.16 3.63 9.90
CA SER A 32 0.81 4.72 9.79
C SER A 32 2.12 4.48 10.55
N ASP A 33 2.10 3.61 11.55
CA ASP A 33 3.27 3.28 12.37
C ASP A 33 4.06 2.07 11.80
N ALA A 34 3.69 1.58 10.60
CA ALA A 34 4.35 0.45 9.98
C ALA A 34 5.82 0.76 9.66
N SER A 35 6.72 -0.11 10.11
CA SER A 35 8.13 -0.02 9.77
C SER A 35 8.37 -0.33 8.29
N LYS A 36 9.53 0.07 7.75
CA LYS A 36 9.93 -0.29 6.39
C LYS A 36 9.98 -1.81 6.18
N GLU A 37 10.34 -2.56 7.22
CA GLU A 37 10.35 -4.02 7.18
C GLU A 37 8.93 -4.60 7.09
N ASP A 38 7.97 -4.04 7.83
CA ASP A 38 6.55 -4.43 7.77
C ASP A 38 5.94 -4.15 6.39
N ILE A 39 6.27 -2.99 5.81
CA ILE A 39 5.88 -2.64 4.44
C ILE A 39 6.39 -3.69 3.45
N ILE A 40 7.68 -4.04 3.52
CA ILE A 40 8.29 -5.04 2.63
C ILE A 40 7.66 -6.42 2.84
N LYS A 41 7.44 -6.81 4.09
CA LYS A 41 6.81 -8.09 4.44
C LYS A 41 5.38 -8.17 3.90
N THR A 42 4.62 -7.10 4.02
CA THR A 42 3.25 -6.99 3.51
C THR A 42 3.22 -7.04 1.99
N ALA A 43 4.10 -6.29 1.32
CA ALA A 43 4.25 -6.34 -0.13
C ALA A 43 4.63 -7.73 -0.65
N LYS A 44 5.46 -8.49 0.10
CA LYS A 44 5.78 -9.88 -0.24
C LYS A 44 4.55 -10.80 -0.11
N LYS A 45 3.78 -10.67 0.97
CA LYS A 45 2.54 -11.43 1.17
C LYS A 45 1.48 -11.13 0.10
N ALA A 46 1.42 -9.89 -0.36
CA ALA A 46 0.55 -9.47 -1.46
C ALA A 46 1.13 -9.76 -2.86
N HIS A 47 2.29 -10.44 -2.96
CA HIS A 47 3.00 -10.73 -4.21
C HIS A 47 3.41 -9.48 -5.03
N ALA A 48 3.35 -8.29 -4.45
CA ALA A 48 3.71 -7.02 -5.08
C ALA A 48 5.22 -6.75 -5.04
N HIS A 49 5.96 -7.33 -4.08
CA HIS A 49 7.37 -6.99 -3.83
C HIS A 49 8.26 -7.09 -5.08
N SER A 50 8.15 -8.18 -5.84
CA SER A 50 8.96 -8.39 -7.04
C SER A 50 8.62 -7.40 -8.16
N PHE A 51 7.37 -6.95 -8.24
CA PHE A 51 6.95 -5.89 -9.18
C PHE A 51 7.57 -4.56 -8.76
N ILE A 52 7.39 -4.18 -7.49
CA ILE A 52 7.91 -2.92 -6.93
C ILE A 52 9.42 -2.83 -7.15
N LYS A 53 10.18 -3.92 -6.89
CA LYS A 53 11.64 -3.95 -7.10
C LYS A 53 12.11 -3.76 -8.54
N ARG A 54 11.24 -3.91 -9.55
CA ARG A 54 11.59 -3.66 -10.95
C ARG A 54 11.40 -2.22 -11.36
N LEU A 55 10.67 -1.43 -10.57
CA LEU A 55 10.52 0.00 -10.78
C LEU A 55 11.85 0.70 -10.48
N LYS A 56 12.13 1.77 -11.23
CA LYS A 56 13.37 2.54 -11.10
C LYS A 56 13.60 3.02 -9.66
N ASP A 57 12.54 3.50 -9.01
CA ASP A 57 12.60 4.07 -7.66
C ASP A 57 12.06 3.12 -6.58
N GLY A 58 11.70 1.88 -6.96
CA GLY A 58 11.26 0.86 -6.01
C GLY A 58 10.02 1.29 -5.20
N TYR A 59 10.15 1.26 -3.87
CA TYR A 59 9.07 1.68 -2.97
C TYR A 59 8.87 3.20 -2.93
N ASP A 60 9.89 3.96 -3.33
CA ASP A 60 9.85 5.42 -3.37
C ASP A 60 9.23 5.93 -4.69
N THR A 61 8.82 5.02 -5.59
CA THR A 61 8.07 5.38 -6.80
C THR A 61 6.77 6.08 -6.42
N VAL A 62 6.59 7.28 -6.94
CA VAL A 62 5.39 8.09 -6.76
C VAL A 62 4.29 7.60 -7.70
N ILE A 63 3.13 7.30 -7.13
CA ILE A 63 1.89 7.03 -7.87
C ILE A 63 1.14 8.34 -8.03
N ASN A 64 0.67 8.62 -9.24
CA ASN A 64 -0.28 9.68 -9.55
C ASN A 64 -1.18 9.25 -10.72
N GLU A 65 -2.25 10.01 -11.00
CA GLU A 65 -3.23 9.70 -12.06
C GLU A 65 -2.61 9.60 -13.47
N GLU A 66 -1.42 10.15 -13.71
CA GLU A 66 -0.73 10.09 -15.00
C GLU A 66 0.10 8.81 -15.20
N ASN A 67 0.43 8.09 -14.12
CA ASN A 67 1.28 6.91 -14.14
C ASN A 67 0.54 5.61 -13.78
N LEU A 68 -0.80 5.64 -13.76
CA LEU A 68 -1.70 4.48 -13.64
C LEU A 68 -2.21 4.05 -15.02
#